data_AF-A0A3B9C456-F1
#
_entry.id   AF-A0A3B9C456-F1
#
_cell.length_a   1.000
_cell.length_b   1.000
_cell.length_c   1.000
_cell.angle_alpha   90.00
_cell.angle_beta   90.00
_cell.angle_gamma   90.00
#
_symmetry.space_group_name_H-M   'P 1'
#
loop_
_entity.id
_entity.type
_entity.pdbx_description
1 polymer ?
#
loop_
_entity_poly.entity_id
_entity_poly.type
_entity_poly.pdbx_seq_one_letter_code
_entity_poly.pdbx_strand_id
1 'polypeptide(L)' 'AGKLFIHYNGAYHSNNYQSIYWYLKKANPALKIVTISTYMQTDLKKLDAEAAKSADFVIVTPESISRTH' A
#
# COMPACT_ATOMS: atom_id res chain seq x y z
N ALA A 1 13.17 -21.26 10.82
CA ALA A 1 13.38 -19.79 10.75
C ALA A 1 12.35 -19.19 9.78
N GLY A 2 11.82 -18.00 10.08
CA GLY A 2 10.93 -17.27 9.16
C GLY A 2 11.71 -16.71 7.96
N LYS A 3 11.06 -16.59 6.80
CA LYS A 3 11.62 -15.97 5.59
C LYS A 3 10.85 -14.71 5.26
N LEU A 4 11.50 -13.74 4.64
CA LEU A 4 10.81 -12.61 4.01
C LEU A 4 9.93 -13.15 2.89
N PHE A 5 8.67 -12.71 2.87
CA PHE A 5 7.72 -13.00 1.81
C PHE A 5 7.19 -11.68 1.26
N ILE A 6 7.10 -11.59 -0.06
CA ILE A 6 6.57 -10.42 -0.73
C ILE A 6 5.26 -10.80 -1.43
N HIS A 7 4.22 -10.04 -1.12
CA HIS A 7 2.89 -10.21 -1.68
C HIS A 7 2.61 -9.01 -2.59
N TYR A 8 2.73 -9.20 -3.91
CA TYR A 8 2.44 -8.17 -4.90
C TYR A 8 1.02 -8.36 -5.43
N ASN A 9 0.17 -7.35 -5.22
CA ASN A 9 -1.20 -7.30 -5.72
C ASN A 9 -1.65 -5.85 -5.91
N GLY A 10 -2.79 -5.65 -6.56
CA GLY A 10 -3.40 -4.32 -6.67
C GLY A 10 -3.70 -3.71 -5.29
N ALA A 11 -3.61 -2.39 -5.20
CA ALA A 11 -3.72 -1.63 -3.95
C ALA A 11 -4.98 -1.92 -3.12
N TYR A 12 -6.08 -2.32 -3.78
CA TYR A 12 -7.31 -2.80 -3.13
C TYR A 12 -7.07 -3.92 -2.09
N HIS A 13 -6.05 -4.74 -2.27
CA HIS A 13 -5.78 -5.88 -1.39
C HIS A 13 -5.04 -5.55 -0.10
N SER A 14 -4.53 -4.31 0.07
CA SER A 14 -3.72 -3.94 1.25
C SER A 14 -3.88 -2.51 1.74
N ASN A 15 -4.47 -1.61 0.95
CA ASN A 15 -4.67 -0.21 1.35
C ASN A 15 -5.46 -0.11 2.67
N ASN A 16 -5.13 0.92 3.45
CA ASN A 16 -5.75 1.26 4.73
C ASN A 16 -5.69 0.11 5.76
N TYR A 17 -4.71 -0.78 5.64
CA TYR A 17 -4.52 -1.91 6.56
C TYR A 17 -5.72 -2.89 6.58
N GLN A 18 -6.43 -2.99 5.46
CA GLN A 18 -7.58 -3.88 5.29
C GLN A 18 -7.21 -5.16 4.51
N SER A 19 -8.22 -5.92 4.08
CA SER A 19 -8.05 -7.07 3.17
C SER A 19 -6.99 -8.05 3.70
N ILE A 20 -5.97 -8.41 2.90
CA ILE A 20 -4.99 -9.44 3.29
C ILE A 20 -4.22 -9.04 4.55
N TYR A 21 -3.93 -7.74 4.74
CA TYR A 21 -3.27 -7.25 5.93
C TYR A 21 -4.08 -7.61 7.19
N TRP A 22 -5.39 -7.33 7.16
CA TRP A 22 -6.28 -7.60 8.28
C TRP A 22 -6.37 -9.09 8.58
N TYR A 23 -6.53 -9.94 7.56
CA TYR A 23 -6.58 -11.39 7.74
C TYR A 23 -5.28 -11.94 8.33
N LEU A 24 -4.12 -11.50 7.84
CA LEU A 24 -2.81 -11.94 8.35
C LEU A 24 -2.59 -11.49 9.80
N LYS A 25 -2.92 -10.24 10.14
CA LYS A 25 -2.84 -9.75 11.51
C LYS A 25 -3.81 -10.47 12.46
N LYS A 26 -5.01 -10.82 12.00
CA LYS A 26 -5.96 -11.63 12.77
C LYS A 26 -5.44 -13.04 13.02
N ALA A 27 -4.83 -13.67 12.02
CA ALA A 27 -4.27 -15.02 12.13
C ALA A 27 -3.02 -15.06 13.02
N ASN A 28 -2.16 -14.03 12.93
CA ASN A 28 -0.99 -13.91 13.77
C ASN A 28 -0.63 -12.42 14.02
N PRO A 29 -1.01 -11.86 15.19
CA PRO A 29 -0.73 -10.46 15.52
C PRO A 29 0.76 -10.11 15.56
N ALA A 30 1.63 -11.09 15.81
CA ALA A 30 3.08 -10.91 15.91
C ALA A 30 3.78 -10.77 14.55
N LEU A 31 3.07 -10.99 13.43
CA LEU A 31 3.63 -10.75 12.10
C LEU A 31 4.06 -9.30 11.95
N LYS A 32 5.29 -9.09 11.48
CA LYS A 32 5.79 -7.78 11.06
C LYS A 32 5.45 -7.62 9.58
N ILE A 33 4.57 -6.68 9.27
CA ILE A 33 4.08 -6.43 7.91
C ILE A 33 4.38 -4.97 7.61
N VAL A 34 4.93 -4.72 6.43
CA VAL A 34 5.11 -3.37 5.86
C VAL A 34 4.32 -3.34 4.56
N THR A 35 3.53 -2.29 4.38
CA THR A 35 2.71 -2.04 3.20
C THR A 35 3.33 -0.92 2.38
N ILE A 36 3.45 -1.15 1.07
CA ILE A 36 3.88 -0.14 0.10
C ILE A 36 2.76 -0.03 -0.92
N SER A 37 2.27 1.17 -1.15
CA SER A 37 1.23 1.45 -2.15
C SER A 37 1.65 2.57 -3.08
N THR A 38 0.95 2.70 -4.20
CA THR A 38 1.14 3.78 -5.17
C THR A 38 -0.11 4.64 -5.22
N TYR A 39 0.05 5.96 -5.27
CA TYR A 39 -1.04 6.92 -5.39
C TYR A 39 -0.76 7.91 -6.51
N MET A 40 -1.75 8.17 -7.36
CA MET A 40 -1.63 9.11 -8.47
C MET A 40 -2.32 10.43 -8.11
N GLN A 41 -1.68 11.55 -8.45
CA GLN A 41 -2.26 12.88 -8.24
C GLN A 41 -1.72 13.90 -9.24
N THR A 42 -2.46 15.00 -9.42
CA THR A 42 -2.11 16.05 -10.37
C THR A 42 -0.99 16.97 -9.85
N ASP A 43 -1.07 17.42 -8.59
CA ASP A 43 -0.09 18.36 -7.99
C ASP A 43 0.83 17.65 -6.99
N LEU A 44 2.08 17.38 -7.36
CA LEU A 44 3.05 16.72 -6.48
C LEU A 44 3.58 17.62 -5.35
N LYS A 45 3.26 18.91 -5.33
CA LYS A 45 3.73 19.83 -4.28
C LYS A 45 2.92 19.72 -2.99
N LYS A 46 1.76 19.07 -3.02
CA LYS A 46 0.87 18.87 -1.87
C LYS A 46 0.43 17.43 -1.82
N LEU A 47 0.51 16.78 -0.67
CA LEU A 47 0.03 15.40 -0.54
C LEU A 47 -1.49 15.40 -0.37
N ASP A 48 -2.20 14.61 -1.17
CA ASP A 48 -3.63 14.39 -1.00
C ASP A 48 -3.90 13.68 0.33
N ALA A 49 -5.03 14.02 0.96
CA ALA A 49 -5.39 13.45 2.26
C ALA A 49 -5.63 11.94 2.18
N GLU A 50 -6.08 11.46 1.02
CA GLU A 50 -6.36 10.06 0.69
C GLU A 50 -5.07 9.23 0.52
N ALA A 51 -4.00 9.86 0.02
CA ALA A 51 -2.68 9.25 -0.02
C ALA A 51 -2.15 9.07 1.40
N ALA A 52 -2.38 10.08 2.25
CA ALA A 52 -1.96 10.06 3.64
C ALA A 52 -2.64 8.90 4.39
N LYS A 53 -1.82 8.02 5.01
CA LYS A 53 -2.24 6.86 5.82
C LYS A 53 -2.76 5.64 5.06
N SER A 54 -2.68 5.62 3.73
CA SER A 54 -3.10 4.46 2.94
C SER A 54 -2.18 3.23 3.09
N ALA A 55 -0.91 3.44 3.45
CA ALA A 55 0.10 2.40 3.70
C ALA A 55 1.23 2.95 4.59
N ASP A 56 2.19 2.09 4.96
CA ASP A 56 3.40 2.50 5.68
C ASP A 56 4.29 3.39 4.80
N PHE A 57 4.37 3.07 3.51
CA PHE A 57 4.99 3.90 2.49
C PHE A 57 4.05 4.07 1.29
N VAL A 58 3.96 5.30 0.80
CA VAL A 58 3.15 5.63 -0.38
C VAL A 58 4.06 6.29 -1.41
N ILE A 59 4.15 5.69 -2.58
CA ILE A 59 4.85 6.24 -3.74
C ILE A 59 3.86 7.08 -4.52
N VAL A 60 4.07 8.39 -4.52
CA VAL A 60 3.22 9.33 -5.24
C VAL A 60 3.76 9.54 -6.65
N THR A 61 2.89 9.40 -7.65
CA THR A 61 3.25 9.60 -9.06
C THR A 61 2.31 10.62 -9.72
N PRO A 62 2.77 11.32 -10.76
CA PRO A 62 1.88 12.17 -11.54
C PRO A 62 0.87 11.32 -12.32
N GLU A 63 -0.34 11.83 -12.51
CA GLU A 63 -1.38 11.16 -13.31
C GLU A 63 -0.97 10.90 -14.78
N SER A 64 0.03 11.64 -15.27
CA SER A 64 0.58 11.48 -16.62
C SER A 64 1.45 10.24 -16.80
N ILE A 65 1.70 9.44 -15.75
CA ILE A 65 2.46 8.19 -15.87
C ILE A 65 1.68 7.16 -16.70
N SER A 66 2.39 6.43 -17.56
CA SER A 66 1.79 5.36 -18.38
C SER A 66 1.19 4.27 -17.49
N ARG A 67 -0.03 3.82 -17.82
CA ARG A 67 -0.76 2.76 -17.11
C ARG A 67 -0.85 1.50 -17.97
N THR A 68 -0.74 0.35 -17.32
CA THR A 68 -0.99 -0.97 -17.91
C THR A 68 -2.08 -1.64 -17.07
N HIS A 69 -3.19 -2.03 -17.69
CA HIS A 69 -4.34 -2.68 -17.05
C HIS A 69 -4.34 -4.18 -17.34
#